data_AF-A0A1G9VJ60-F1
#
_entry.id   AF-A0A1G9VJ60-F1
#
_cell.length_a   1.000
_cell.length_b   1.000
_cell.length_c   1.000
_cell.angle_alpha   90.00
_cell.angle_beta   90.00
_cell.angle_gamma   90.00
#
_symmetry.space_group_name_H-M   'P 1'
#
loop_
_entity.id
_entity.type
_entity.pdbx_description
1 polymer ?
#
loop_
_entity_poly.entity_id
_entity_poly.type
_entity_poly.pdbx_seq_one_letter_code
_entity_poly.pdbx_strand_id
1 'polypeptide(L)'
;MISHYPRFRAGAAPGLVPKLGGLPWGLPVRLWPVCKECGRPMSHLAQLPAAAPELPLADGEVLFLFKCEWDSVCSFWELDAGANTAFTVPRSELGALATEPPTDSKDGPPAVLPELGVVSWRADDDGAPPELEDAFYDDTRYFQLPEEVAHPHNWASAWRTKSGGVPYWTANGVQQSPPGRMLLQIDNWVELEGGGTAEVANFCSDGTAYVFVDHSQSPPVYSMFINR
;
A
#
# COMPACT_ATOMS: atom_id res chain seq x y z
N MET A 1 -4.25 17.55 -8.16
CA MET A 1 -3.74 17.62 -6.77
C MET A 1 -2.32 17.07 -6.72
N ILE A 2 -1.49 17.45 -5.73
CA ILE A 2 -0.11 16.92 -5.70
C ILE A 2 -0.07 15.50 -5.14
N SER A 3 0.49 14.58 -5.94
CA SER A 3 0.85 13.22 -5.54
C SER A 3 2.37 13.04 -5.61
N HIS A 4 2.87 12.06 -4.85
CA HIS A 4 4.28 11.67 -4.86
C HIS A 4 4.42 10.27 -5.43
N TYR A 5 5.16 10.16 -6.54
CA TYR A 5 5.36 8.95 -7.30
C TYR A 5 6.73 8.35 -6.97
N PRO A 6 6.81 7.22 -6.27
CA PRO A 6 8.08 6.58 -5.94
C PRO A 6 8.73 5.98 -7.18
N ARG A 7 10.06 6.09 -7.24
CA ARG A 7 10.91 5.37 -8.20
C ARG A 7 11.57 4.19 -7.52
N PHE A 8 11.53 3.04 -8.17
CA PHE A 8 11.95 1.78 -7.56
C PHE A 8 13.25 1.24 -8.15
N ARG A 9 13.92 0.43 -7.34
CA ARG A 9 14.96 -0.50 -7.78
C ARG A 9 14.70 -1.87 -7.17
N ALA A 10 15.23 -2.91 -7.80
CA ALA A 10 15.29 -4.23 -7.18
C ALA A 10 16.22 -4.21 -5.95
N GLY A 11 15.73 -4.75 -4.84
CA GLY A 11 16.39 -4.75 -3.54
C GLY A 11 16.32 -3.41 -2.81
N ALA A 12 16.22 -3.47 -1.49
CA ALA A 12 16.31 -2.30 -0.63
C ALA A 12 17.76 -2.08 -0.14
N ALA A 13 18.09 -0.84 0.24
CA ALA A 13 19.30 -0.65 1.05
C ALA A 13 19.11 -1.33 2.42
N PRO A 14 20.18 -1.83 3.07
CA PRO A 14 20.09 -2.31 4.45
C PRO A 14 19.58 -1.20 5.38
N GLY A 15 18.74 -1.56 6.34
CA GLY A 15 18.22 -0.61 7.34
C GLY A 15 16.74 -0.30 7.20
N LEU A 16 16.31 0.68 8.00
CA LEU A 16 14.96 1.21 7.99
C LEU A 16 14.81 2.20 6.82
N VAL A 17 14.49 1.66 5.65
CA VAL A 17 14.25 2.42 4.41
C VAL A 17 12.86 2.15 3.85
N PRO A 18 12.27 3.08 3.08
CA PRO A 18 11.01 2.84 2.39
C PRO A 18 11.17 1.74 1.32
N LYS A 19 10.30 0.74 1.38
CA LYS A 19 10.32 -0.38 0.43
C LYS A 19 8.97 -1.09 0.32
N LEU A 20 8.80 -1.80 -0.79
CA LEU A 20 7.78 -2.82 -0.98
C LEU A 20 8.43 -4.21 -0.84
N GLY A 21 7.66 -5.16 -0.32
CA GLY A 21 8.07 -6.54 -0.11
C GLY A 21 9.33 -6.71 0.75
N GLY A 22 10.02 -7.84 0.54
CA GLY A 22 11.14 -8.26 1.38
C GLY A 22 10.76 -8.49 2.85
N LEU A 23 11.76 -8.66 3.70
CA LEU A 23 11.56 -8.78 5.15
C LEU A 23 11.45 -7.38 5.80
N PRO A 24 10.50 -7.14 6.71
CA PRO A 24 10.44 -5.87 7.43
C PRO A 24 11.69 -5.68 8.29
N TRP A 25 12.16 -4.45 8.41
CA TRP A 25 13.30 -4.10 9.25
C TRP A 25 12.85 -3.80 10.68
N GLY A 26 13.26 -4.66 11.61
CA GLY A 26 13.09 -4.43 13.04
C GLY A 26 11.67 -4.63 13.57
N LEU A 27 10.70 -5.03 12.75
CA LEU A 27 9.34 -5.28 13.21
C LEU A 27 9.33 -6.37 14.31
N PRO A 28 8.80 -6.12 15.51
CA PRO A 28 8.67 -7.16 16.51
C PRO A 28 7.76 -8.30 16.03
N VAL A 29 8.24 -9.55 16.15
CA VAL A 29 7.49 -10.77 15.74
C VAL A 29 6.08 -10.83 16.32
N ARG A 30 5.87 -10.33 17.55
CA ARG A 30 4.54 -10.28 18.20
C ARG A 30 3.51 -9.43 17.44
N LEU A 31 3.97 -8.53 16.58
CA LEU A 31 3.12 -7.65 15.76
C LEU A 31 2.91 -8.22 14.35
N TRP A 32 3.49 -9.38 14.03
CA TRP A 32 3.33 -9.99 12.73
C TRP A 32 1.87 -10.43 12.51
N PRO A 33 1.17 -9.91 11.50
CA PRO A 33 -0.25 -10.19 11.33
C PRO A 33 -0.54 -11.63 10.93
N VAL A 34 -1.63 -12.17 11.47
CA VAL A 34 -2.18 -13.48 11.10
C VAL A 34 -3.50 -13.26 10.37
N CYS A 35 -3.67 -13.92 9.24
CA CYS A 35 -4.91 -13.88 8.47
C CYS A 35 -6.08 -14.44 9.28
N LYS A 36 -7.17 -13.68 9.42
CA LYS A 36 -8.36 -14.11 10.18
C LYS A 36 -9.11 -15.25 9.51
N GLU A 37 -8.96 -15.43 8.19
CA GLU A 37 -9.65 -16.48 7.44
C GLU A 37 -8.90 -17.81 7.48
N CYS A 38 -7.60 -17.82 7.14
CA CYS A 38 -6.83 -19.07 7.07
C CYS A 38 -5.98 -19.34 8.33
N GLY A 39 -5.89 -18.39 9.26
CA GLY A 39 -5.14 -18.55 10.51
C GLY A 39 -3.61 -18.56 10.36
N ARG A 40 -3.07 -18.22 9.18
CA ARG A 40 -1.62 -18.25 8.90
C ARG A 40 -0.99 -16.85 8.88
N PRO A 41 0.31 -16.71 9.19
CA PRO A 41 1.02 -15.44 9.10
C PRO A 41 0.94 -14.84 7.70
N MET A 42 0.75 -13.53 7.61
CA MET A 42 0.68 -12.80 6.33
C MET A 42 2.06 -12.48 5.77
N SER A 43 2.15 -12.17 4.48
CA SER A 43 3.34 -11.65 3.84
C SER A 43 3.47 -10.14 4.03
N HIS A 44 4.69 -9.68 4.28
CA HIS A 44 5.02 -8.26 4.38
C HIS A 44 4.94 -7.60 2.99
N LEU A 45 4.07 -6.61 2.84
CA LEU A 45 3.80 -5.90 1.59
C LEU A 45 4.58 -4.59 1.49
N ALA A 46 4.68 -3.81 2.56
CA ALA A 46 5.43 -2.57 2.53
C ALA A 46 5.88 -2.13 3.94
N GLN A 47 7.01 -1.45 3.97
CA GLN A 47 7.51 -0.72 5.12
C GLN A 47 7.84 0.70 4.67
N LEU A 48 7.21 1.70 5.29
CA LEU A 48 7.28 3.09 4.87
C LEU A 48 7.49 3.97 6.12
N PRO A 49 8.76 4.32 6.42
CA PRO A 49 9.06 5.28 7.48
C PRO A 49 8.48 6.67 7.16
N ALA A 50 8.08 7.43 8.18
CA ALA A 50 7.63 8.81 8.02
C ALA A 50 8.67 9.65 7.23
N ALA A 51 8.20 10.33 6.19
CA ALA A 51 9.03 11.18 5.34
C ALA A 51 8.14 12.23 4.66
N ALA A 52 7.97 13.40 5.28
CA ALA A 52 7.13 14.45 4.71
C ALA A 52 7.87 15.23 3.58
N PRO A 53 7.17 15.64 2.50
CA PRO A 53 5.72 15.50 2.28
C PRO A 53 5.25 14.16 1.69
N GLU A 54 6.15 13.26 1.29
CA GLU A 54 5.83 12.07 0.51
C GLU A 54 5.00 11.03 1.28
N LEU A 55 5.27 10.88 2.57
CA LEU A 55 4.63 9.96 3.49
C LEU A 55 4.30 10.74 4.77
N PRO A 56 3.16 11.46 4.80
CA PRO A 56 2.76 12.34 5.89
C PRO A 56 2.24 11.54 7.11
N LEU A 57 3.07 10.63 7.61
CA LEU A 57 2.86 9.92 8.87
C LEU A 57 3.30 10.81 10.04
N ALA A 58 2.85 10.49 11.26
CA ALA A 58 3.36 11.16 12.45
C ALA A 58 4.87 10.93 12.61
N ASP A 59 5.58 11.94 13.12
CA ASP A 59 7.03 11.88 13.28
C ASP A 59 7.48 10.66 14.10
N GLY A 60 8.41 9.91 13.54
CA GLY A 60 8.94 8.69 14.18
C GLY A 60 8.07 7.45 13.99
N GLU A 61 6.93 7.53 13.31
CA GLU A 61 6.14 6.35 12.94
C GLU A 61 6.69 5.66 11.66
N VAL A 62 6.43 4.36 11.58
CA VAL A 62 6.71 3.54 10.39
C VAL A 62 5.45 2.77 10.04
N LEU A 63 4.91 3.00 8.84
CA LEU A 63 3.78 2.25 8.31
C LEU A 63 4.23 0.87 7.82
N PHE A 64 3.52 -0.16 8.26
CA PHE A 64 3.66 -1.53 7.79
C PHE A 64 2.37 -2.00 7.15
N LEU A 65 2.50 -2.66 6.00
CA LEU A 65 1.40 -3.27 5.26
C LEU A 65 1.64 -4.77 5.16
N PHE A 66 0.59 -5.56 5.32
CA PHE A 66 0.63 -7.01 5.20
C PHE A 66 -0.59 -7.53 4.47
N LYS A 67 -0.42 -8.63 3.72
CA LYS A 67 -1.54 -9.34 3.09
C LYS A 67 -1.32 -10.85 3.07
N CYS A 68 -2.42 -11.60 3.06
CA CYS A 68 -2.40 -13.05 2.97
C CYS A 68 -1.99 -13.50 1.55
N GLU A 69 -0.91 -14.28 1.44
CA GLU A 69 -0.42 -14.87 0.18
C GLU A 69 -0.62 -16.38 0.06
N TRP A 70 -1.28 -17.00 1.04
CA TRP A 70 -1.33 -18.46 1.11
C TRP A 70 -2.28 -19.08 0.09
N ASP A 71 -3.55 -18.66 0.14
CA ASP A 71 -4.58 -19.17 -0.75
C ASP A 71 -5.29 -18.00 -1.42
N SER A 72 -5.57 -18.15 -2.71
CA SER A 72 -6.33 -17.17 -3.51
C SER A 72 -7.81 -17.06 -3.10
N VAL A 73 -8.24 -17.76 -2.03
CA VAL A 73 -9.61 -17.73 -1.51
C VAL A 73 -9.79 -16.73 -0.37
N CYS A 74 -8.72 -16.30 0.29
CA CYS A 74 -8.81 -15.30 1.36
C CYS A 74 -9.20 -13.95 0.76
N SER A 75 -10.16 -13.29 1.39
CA SER A 75 -10.83 -12.08 0.89
C SER A 75 -10.00 -10.83 1.15
N PHE A 76 -8.75 -10.80 0.66
CA PHE A 76 -7.85 -9.66 0.84
C PHE A 76 -8.35 -8.38 0.12
N TRP A 77 -9.36 -8.50 -0.72
CA TRP A 77 -10.07 -7.38 -1.36
C TRP A 77 -11.10 -6.70 -0.45
N GLU A 78 -11.50 -7.32 0.67
CA GLU A 78 -12.43 -6.72 1.63
C GLU A 78 -11.66 -6.01 2.76
N LEU A 79 -12.18 -4.85 3.19
CA LEU A 79 -11.59 -4.07 4.29
C LEU A 79 -11.56 -4.82 5.63
N ASP A 80 -12.61 -5.59 5.94
CA ASP A 80 -12.86 -6.12 7.29
C ASP A 80 -12.70 -7.63 7.42
N ALA A 81 -12.54 -8.36 6.31
CA ALA A 81 -12.30 -9.80 6.31
C ALA A 81 -11.01 -10.22 7.06
N GLY A 82 -10.05 -9.30 7.19
CA GLY A 82 -8.82 -9.52 7.94
C GLY A 82 -7.81 -10.43 7.22
N ALA A 83 -7.87 -10.46 5.89
CA ALA A 83 -6.85 -11.06 5.02
C ALA A 83 -5.80 -10.03 4.54
N ASN A 84 -5.91 -8.79 4.97
CA ASN A 84 -4.93 -7.73 4.79
C ASN A 84 -4.88 -6.85 6.06
N THR A 85 -3.83 -6.05 6.24
CA THR A 85 -3.78 -5.05 7.31
C THR A 85 -2.77 -3.94 7.04
N ALA A 86 -3.03 -2.77 7.62
CA ALA A 86 -2.15 -1.61 7.65
C ALA A 86 -2.09 -1.06 9.08
N PHE A 87 -0.90 -0.77 9.59
CA PHE A 87 -0.71 -0.17 10.91
C PHE A 87 0.64 0.53 11.01
N THR A 88 0.78 1.46 11.96
CA THR A 88 2.08 2.07 12.25
C THR A 88 2.70 1.50 13.51
N VAL A 89 4.03 1.55 13.57
CA VAL A 89 4.82 1.23 14.75
C VAL A 89 5.80 2.37 15.01
N PRO A 90 5.94 2.85 16.26
CA PRO A 90 6.97 3.82 16.59
C PRO A 90 8.35 3.24 16.30
N ARG A 91 9.21 4.03 15.65
CA ARG A 91 10.59 3.65 15.32
C ARG A 91 11.39 3.19 16.54
N SER A 92 11.09 3.74 17.72
CA SER A 92 11.72 3.35 18.99
C SER A 92 11.41 1.91 19.42
N GLU A 93 10.35 1.30 18.89
CA GLU A 93 9.99 -0.11 19.14
C GLU A 93 10.62 -1.07 18.13
N LEU A 94 11.26 -0.57 17.08
CA LEU A 94 11.86 -1.39 16.04
C LEU A 94 13.26 -1.88 16.46
N GLY A 95 13.54 -3.12 16.10
CA GLY A 95 14.86 -3.73 16.20
C GLY A 95 15.86 -3.19 15.16
N ALA A 96 17.08 -3.73 15.23
CA ALA A 96 18.21 -3.29 14.41
C ALA A 96 18.53 -4.21 13.22
N LEU A 97 17.70 -5.23 12.95
CA LEU A 97 17.91 -6.22 11.90
C LEU A 97 16.59 -6.52 11.18
N ALA A 98 16.66 -7.10 9.99
CA ALA A 98 15.49 -7.68 9.32
C ALA A 98 14.83 -8.74 10.21
N THR A 99 13.51 -8.74 10.25
CA THR A 99 12.71 -9.70 11.03
C THR A 99 12.29 -10.84 10.13
N GLU A 100 12.69 -12.06 10.50
CA GLU A 100 12.21 -13.28 9.86
C GLU A 100 10.72 -13.53 10.16
N PRO A 101 9.95 -14.06 9.20
CA PRO A 101 8.53 -14.31 9.40
C PRO A 101 8.30 -15.47 10.38
N PRO A 102 7.22 -15.41 11.20
CA PRO A 102 6.73 -16.61 11.89
C PRO A 102 6.40 -17.72 10.89
N THR A 103 6.62 -18.96 11.30
CA THR A 103 6.30 -20.14 10.50
C THR A 103 4.95 -20.71 10.91
N ASP A 104 4.09 -20.99 9.94
CA ASP A 104 2.98 -21.91 10.13
C ASP A 104 3.51 -23.33 10.40
N SER A 105 2.81 -24.07 11.26
CA SER A 105 3.22 -25.42 11.69
C SER A 105 3.22 -26.48 10.59
N LYS A 106 2.42 -26.28 9.53
CA LYS A 106 2.25 -27.23 8.42
C LYS A 106 2.95 -26.75 7.17
N ASP A 107 2.74 -25.49 6.82
CA ASP A 107 3.11 -24.96 5.51
C ASP A 107 4.41 -24.13 5.54
N GLY A 108 4.96 -23.85 6.73
CA GLY A 108 6.19 -23.07 6.88
C GLY A 108 5.95 -21.55 6.87
N PRO A 109 6.96 -20.73 6.53
CA PRO A 109 6.81 -19.29 6.52
C PRO A 109 5.97 -18.80 5.33
N PRO A 110 5.26 -17.65 5.46
CA PRO A 110 4.62 -17.00 4.33
C PRO A 110 5.61 -16.66 3.23
N ALA A 111 5.10 -16.54 2.00
CA ALA A 111 5.91 -16.11 0.87
C ALA A 111 6.57 -14.74 1.15
N VAL A 112 7.86 -14.63 0.84
CA VAL A 112 8.56 -13.35 0.86
C VAL A 112 8.35 -12.67 -0.49
N LEU A 113 7.65 -11.55 -0.51
CA LEU A 113 7.40 -10.77 -1.73
C LEU A 113 8.70 -10.15 -2.26
N PRO A 114 8.79 -9.88 -3.57
CA PRO A 114 9.95 -9.21 -4.18
C PRO A 114 10.32 -7.94 -3.40
N GLU A 115 11.58 -7.80 -3.03
CA GLU A 115 12.04 -6.60 -2.32
C GLU A 115 12.33 -5.49 -3.33
N LEU A 116 11.62 -4.36 -3.19
CA LEU A 116 11.72 -3.21 -4.07
C LEU A 116 11.96 -1.96 -3.24
N GLY A 117 13.17 -1.42 -3.31
CA GLY A 117 13.54 -0.21 -2.57
C GLY A 117 13.06 1.05 -3.27
N VAL A 118 12.49 1.99 -2.52
CA VAL A 118 12.20 3.34 -3.03
C VAL A 118 13.49 4.14 -3.06
N VAL A 119 13.87 4.63 -4.23
CA VAL A 119 15.12 5.39 -4.45
C VAL A 119 14.88 6.89 -4.29
N SER A 120 13.77 7.37 -4.82
CA SER A 120 13.37 8.76 -4.75
C SER A 120 11.88 8.90 -5.03
N TRP A 121 11.36 10.10 -4.82
CA TRP A 121 9.99 10.46 -5.10
C TRP A 121 9.95 11.60 -6.10
N ARG A 122 9.00 11.54 -7.02
CA ARG A 122 8.66 12.63 -7.93
C ARG A 122 7.34 13.23 -7.47
N ALA A 123 7.33 14.50 -7.08
CA ALA A 123 6.09 15.24 -6.88
C ALA A 123 5.53 15.68 -8.25
N ASP A 124 4.25 15.43 -8.49
CA ASP A 124 3.58 15.83 -9.73
C ASP A 124 2.09 16.05 -9.47
N ASP A 125 1.42 16.77 -10.36
CA ASP A 125 -0.04 16.91 -10.31
C ASP A 125 -0.70 15.63 -10.82
N ASP A 126 -1.61 15.06 -10.04
CA ASP A 126 -2.38 13.86 -10.39
C ASP A 126 -3.55 14.14 -11.35
N GLY A 127 -3.71 15.38 -11.80
CA GLY A 127 -4.70 15.81 -12.79
C GLY A 127 -6.09 16.06 -12.20
N ALA A 128 -6.36 15.67 -10.95
CA ALA A 128 -7.66 15.85 -10.32
C ALA A 128 -7.82 17.28 -9.77
N PRO A 129 -8.87 18.01 -10.17
CA PRO A 129 -9.19 19.32 -9.58
C PRO A 129 -9.56 19.18 -8.09
N PRO A 130 -9.04 20.04 -7.19
CA PRO A 130 -9.33 19.97 -5.75
C PRO A 130 -10.82 20.02 -5.42
N GLU A 131 -11.61 20.79 -6.18
CA GLU A 131 -13.06 20.91 -5.99
C GLU A 131 -13.84 19.61 -6.29
N LEU A 132 -13.21 18.66 -6.97
CA LEU A 132 -13.79 17.35 -7.30
C LEU A 132 -13.27 16.22 -6.41
N GLU A 133 -12.38 16.51 -5.44
CA GLU A 133 -11.76 15.49 -4.58
C GLU A 133 -12.80 14.54 -3.94
N ASP A 134 -13.86 15.07 -3.36
CA ASP A 134 -14.90 14.26 -2.69
C ASP A 134 -15.60 13.29 -3.64
N ALA A 135 -15.64 13.55 -4.95
CA ALA A 135 -16.24 12.64 -5.91
C ALA A 135 -15.44 11.34 -6.08
N PHE A 136 -14.14 11.34 -5.76
CA PHE A 136 -13.32 10.11 -5.80
C PHE A 136 -13.57 9.18 -4.62
N TYR A 137 -14.37 9.59 -3.64
CA TYR A 137 -14.71 8.81 -2.45
C TYR A 137 -16.20 8.44 -2.39
N ASP A 138 -16.95 8.73 -3.45
CA ASP A 138 -18.37 8.45 -3.59
C ASP A 138 -18.59 7.75 -4.93
N ASP A 139 -19.05 6.50 -4.89
CA ASP A 139 -19.19 5.64 -6.07
C ASP A 139 -20.09 6.28 -7.15
N THR A 140 -21.22 6.87 -6.73
CA THR A 140 -22.17 7.48 -7.67
C THR A 140 -21.60 8.74 -8.32
N ARG A 141 -20.90 9.57 -7.55
CA ARG A 141 -20.27 10.80 -8.06
C ARG A 141 -19.04 10.50 -8.90
N TYR A 142 -18.28 9.46 -8.57
CA TYR A 142 -17.11 9.03 -9.32
C TYR A 142 -17.47 8.70 -10.77
N PHE A 143 -18.51 7.88 -10.97
CA PHE A 143 -18.97 7.52 -12.33
C PHE A 143 -19.60 8.68 -13.11
N GLN A 144 -19.78 9.85 -12.50
CA GLN A 144 -20.23 11.08 -13.18
C GLN A 144 -19.07 12.01 -13.55
N LEU A 145 -17.84 11.71 -13.12
CA LEU A 145 -16.66 12.49 -13.50
C LEU A 145 -16.37 12.34 -14.99
N PRO A 146 -15.88 13.42 -15.66
CA PRO A 146 -15.31 13.30 -16.99
C PRO A 146 -14.15 12.29 -17.01
N GLU A 147 -14.00 11.56 -18.12
CA GLU A 147 -12.96 10.52 -18.25
C GLU A 147 -11.56 11.10 -18.06
N GLU A 148 -11.32 12.31 -18.56
CA GLU A 148 -10.06 13.03 -18.39
C GLU A 148 -9.76 13.44 -16.93
N VAL A 149 -10.77 13.44 -16.06
CA VAL A 149 -10.62 13.71 -14.62
C VAL A 149 -10.50 12.40 -13.84
N ALA A 150 -11.32 11.40 -14.15
CA ALA A 150 -11.26 10.08 -13.50
C ALA A 150 -9.98 9.32 -13.88
N HIS A 151 -9.51 9.48 -15.13
CA HIS A 151 -8.38 8.76 -15.69
C HIS A 151 -7.41 9.68 -16.48
N PRO A 152 -6.83 10.73 -15.84
CA PRO A 152 -6.05 11.77 -16.51
C PRO A 152 -4.78 11.27 -17.22
N HIS A 153 -4.31 10.07 -16.87
CA HIS A 153 -3.09 9.49 -17.41
C HIS A 153 -3.33 8.22 -18.24
N ASN A 154 -4.56 7.97 -18.71
CA ASN A 154 -4.90 6.84 -19.57
C ASN A 154 -4.30 5.50 -19.09
N TRP A 155 -4.38 5.25 -17.78
CA TRP A 155 -3.97 4.01 -17.13
C TRP A 155 -2.46 3.73 -17.14
N ALA A 156 -1.63 4.72 -17.44
CA ALA A 156 -0.18 4.58 -17.51
C ALA A 156 0.43 4.15 -16.16
N SER A 157 1.18 3.04 -16.15
CA SER A 157 1.75 2.42 -14.94
C SER A 157 2.59 3.37 -14.08
N ALA A 158 3.33 4.29 -14.70
CA ALA A 158 4.13 5.31 -14.01
C ALA A 158 3.33 6.22 -13.04
N TRP A 159 1.99 6.21 -13.12
CA TRP A 159 1.09 7.03 -12.30
C TRP A 159 0.25 6.21 -11.33
N ARG A 160 0.42 4.89 -11.31
CA ARG A 160 -0.45 3.99 -10.54
C ARG A 160 0.05 3.71 -9.14
N THR A 161 1.36 3.66 -8.89
CA THR A 161 1.86 3.63 -7.50
C THR A 161 2.18 5.05 -7.05
N LYS A 162 1.51 5.53 -6.00
CA LYS A 162 1.67 6.92 -5.51
C LYS A 162 1.23 7.08 -4.07
N SER A 163 1.71 8.12 -3.41
CA SER A 163 1.18 8.61 -2.14
C SER A 163 0.55 10.00 -2.29
N GLY A 164 -0.51 10.24 -1.52
CA GLY A 164 -1.32 11.45 -1.59
C GLY A 164 -2.10 11.62 -2.91
N GLY A 165 -2.77 12.76 -3.03
CA GLY A 165 -3.76 13.02 -4.09
C GLY A 165 -5.03 12.18 -3.93
N VAL A 166 -5.79 12.01 -5.01
CA VAL A 166 -6.99 11.14 -5.01
C VAL A 166 -6.66 9.71 -5.45
N PRO A 167 -7.46 8.71 -5.02
CA PRO A 167 -7.40 7.37 -5.59
C PRO A 167 -7.47 7.38 -7.11
N TYR A 168 -6.55 6.65 -7.75
CA TYR A 168 -6.65 6.34 -9.16
C TYR A 168 -7.31 4.97 -9.33
N TRP A 169 -8.64 4.94 -9.24
CA TRP A 169 -9.42 3.70 -9.19
C TRP A 169 -9.21 2.81 -10.42
N THR A 170 -9.36 1.49 -10.20
CA THR A 170 -9.43 0.49 -11.28
C THR A 170 -10.71 0.68 -12.11
N ALA A 171 -10.90 -0.15 -13.14
CA ALA A 171 -12.11 -0.14 -13.95
C ALA A 171 -13.40 -0.42 -13.15
N ASN A 172 -13.28 -0.99 -11.94
CA ASN A 172 -14.41 -1.25 -11.06
C ASN A 172 -14.81 -0.06 -10.18
N GLY A 173 -14.14 1.10 -10.32
CA GLY A 173 -14.47 2.31 -9.59
C GLY A 173 -14.15 2.21 -8.10
N VAL A 174 -14.92 2.91 -7.26
CA VAL A 174 -14.62 3.06 -5.83
C VAL A 174 -14.69 1.71 -5.11
N GLN A 175 -15.75 0.92 -5.35
CA GLN A 175 -16.14 -0.32 -4.65
C GLN A 175 -16.29 -0.20 -3.11
N GLN A 176 -15.29 0.35 -2.44
CA GLN A 176 -15.24 0.58 -1.00
C GLN A 176 -14.56 1.94 -0.73
N SER A 177 -15.13 2.74 0.17
CA SER A 177 -14.52 3.99 0.62
C SER A 177 -14.48 4.02 2.14
N PRO A 178 -13.40 3.52 2.77
CA PRO A 178 -13.25 3.60 4.22
C PRO A 178 -13.16 5.07 4.68
N PRO A 179 -13.38 5.34 5.98
CA PRO A 179 -13.21 6.69 6.53
C PRO A 179 -11.82 7.27 6.23
N GLY A 180 -11.77 8.58 6.05
CA GLY A 180 -10.53 9.32 5.85
C GLY A 180 -10.20 9.62 4.38
N ARG A 181 -8.91 9.64 4.06
CA ARG A 181 -8.37 9.95 2.74
C ARG A 181 -7.30 8.95 2.36
N MET A 182 -7.08 8.80 1.06
CA MET A 182 -6.01 7.94 0.56
C MET A 182 -4.65 8.50 0.98
N LEU A 183 -3.88 7.64 1.63
CA LEU A 183 -2.47 7.89 1.95
C LEU A 183 -1.56 7.38 0.85
N LEU A 184 -1.84 6.16 0.37
CA LEU A 184 -0.98 5.42 -0.56
C LEU A 184 -1.85 4.54 -1.45
N GLN A 185 -1.45 4.37 -2.70
CA GLN A 185 -1.92 3.29 -3.55
C GLN A 185 -0.72 2.57 -4.19
N ILE A 186 -0.85 1.26 -4.39
CA ILE A 186 0.22 0.39 -4.90
C ILE A 186 -0.36 -0.46 -6.04
N ASP A 187 0.17 -0.28 -7.23
CA ASP A 187 -0.15 -1.10 -8.40
C ASP A 187 0.48 -2.49 -8.27
N ASN A 188 -0.09 -3.49 -8.95
CA ASN A 188 0.48 -4.84 -8.96
C ASN A 188 1.85 -4.89 -9.65
N TRP A 189 2.17 -3.93 -10.53
CA TRP A 189 3.45 -3.78 -11.20
C TRP A 189 4.06 -2.40 -10.99
N VAL A 190 5.39 -2.33 -10.91
CA VAL A 190 6.12 -1.06 -10.88
C VAL A 190 7.24 -1.03 -11.91
N GLU A 191 7.56 0.17 -12.39
CA GLU A 191 8.73 0.42 -13.24
C GLU A 191 10.00 0.57 -12.37
N LEU A 192 11.12 0.05 -12.87
CA LEU A 192 12.43 0.15 -12.21
C LEU A 192 13.32 1.22 -12.86
N GLU A 193 14.14 1.92 -12.08
CA GLU A 193 15.05 2.98 -12.60
C GLU A 193 16.07 2.46 -13.65
N GLY A 194 16.37 1.16 -13.65
CA GLY A 194 17.25 0.51 -14.64
C GLY A 194 16.52 0.06 -15.91
N GLY A 195 15.22 0.34 -16.03
CA GLY A 195 14.33 -0.22 -17.04
C GLY A 195 13.72 -1.56 -16.62
N GLY A 196 12.62 -1.92 -17.28
CA GLY A 196 11.83 -3.10 -16.96
C GLY A 196 10.80 -2.85 -15.87
N THR A 197 10.04 -3.91 -15.56
CA THR A 197 9.00 -3.90 -14.53
C THR A 197 9.22 -5.03 -13.53
N ALA A 198 8.69 -4.85 -12.33
CA ALA A 198 8.64 -5.89 -11.31
C ALA A 198 7.22 -6.02 -10.77
N GLU A 199 6.80 -7.26 -10.53
CA GLU A 199 5.57 -7.53 -9.79
C GLU A 199 5.81 -7.20 -8.31
N VAL A 200 4.93 -6.41 -7.72
CA VAL A 200 4.95 -6.13 -6.29
C VAL A 200 4.36 -7.32 -5.54
N ALA A 201 3.20 -7.76 -6.00
CA ALA A 201 2.42 -8.85 -5.45
C ALA A 201 1.25 -9.20 -6.37
N ASN A 202 0.70 -10.39 -6.18
CA ASN A 202 -0.55 -10.77 -6.82
C ASN A 202 -1.73 -10.02 -6.19
N PHE A 203 -2.23 -9.00 -6.88
CA PHE A 203 -3.48 -8.29 -6.53
C PHE A 203 -4.65 -8.73 -7.43
N CYS A 204 -4.61 -9.96 -7.96
CA CYS A 204 -5.48 -10.44 -9.05
C CYS A 204 -5.23 -9.70 -10.38
N SER A 205 -6.18 -9.81 -11.33
CA SER A 205 -6.06 -9.21 -12.67
C SER A 205 -6.18 -7.68 -12.56
N ASP A 206 -5.06 -6.98 -12.67
CA ASP A 206 -4.95 -5.52 -12.68
C ASP A 206 -5.41 -4.81 -11.39
N GLY A 207 -5.40 -5.53 -10.26
CA GLY A 207 -5.78 -4.97 -8.97
C GLY A 207 -4.75 -4.00 -8.41
N THR A 208 -5.23 -3.11 -7.54
CA THR A 208 -4.43 -2.08 -6.87
C THR A 208 -4.75 -2.11 -5.38
N ALA A 209 -3.72 -2.06 -4.54
CA ALA A 209 -3.89 -1.91 -3.11
C ALA A 209 -4.04 -0.43 -2.77
N TYR A 210 -5.06 -0.08 -1.99
CA TYR A 210 -5.29 1.28 -1.49
C TYR A 210 -5.15 1.29 0.02
N VAL A 211 -4.45 2.30 0.53
CA VAL A 211 -4.27 2.55 1.96
C VAL A 211 -4.88 3.90 2.30
N PHE A 212 -5.77 3.91 3.28
CA PHE A 212 -6.46 5.08 3.77
C PHE A 212 -6.01 5.40 5.19
N VAL A 213 -6.06 6.68 5.54
CA VAL A 213 -5.81 7.16 6.90
C VAL A 213 -6.98 8.02 7.37
N ASP A 214 -7.53 7.66 8.52
CA ASP A 214 -8.57 8.41 9.23
C ASP A 214 -7.96 9.18 10.40
N HIS A 215 -7.76 10.49 10.19
CA HIS A 215 -7.26 11.42 11.19
C HIS A 215 -8.33 11.93 12.17
N SER A 216 -9.60 11.55 12.00
CA SER A 216 -10.64 11.90 12.97
C SER A 216 -10.49 11.09 14.28
N GLN A 217 -9.73 9.99 14.23
CA GLN A 217 -9.41 9.13 15.36
C GLN A 217 -8.02 9.44 15.93
N SER A 218 -7.83 9.14 17.21
CA SER A 218 -6.56 9.33 17.92
C SER A 218 -6.20 8.05 18.70
N PRO A 219 -5.16 7.29 18.28
CA PRO A 219 -4.30 7.56 17.12
C PRO A 219 -5.03 7.43 15.77
N PRO A 220 -4.49 7.98 14.66
CA PRO A 220 -5.05 7.79 13.33
C PRO A 220 -5.19 6.30 12.99
N VAL A 221 -6.28 5.95 12.31
CA VAL A 221 -6.55 4.58 11.89
C VAL A 221 -6.16 4.40 10.43
N TYR A 222 -5.40 3.34 10.15
CA TYR A 222 -5.00 2.97 8.80
C TYR A 222 -5.83 1.77 8.33
N SER A 223 -6.32 1.84 7.11
CA SER A 223 -7.08 0.75 6.49
C SER A 223 -6.48 0.43 5.14
N MET A 224 -6.53 -0.83 4.75
CA MET A 224 -6.07 -1.27 3.44
C MET A 224 -7.11 -2.19 2.82
N PHE A 225 -7.21 -2.16 1.50
CA PHE A 225 -7.91 -3.18 0.73
C PHE A 225 -7.33 -3.23 -0.67
N ILE A 226 -7.60 -4.33 -1.38
CA ILE A 226 -7.24 -4.48 -2.78
C ILE A 226 -8.51 -4.34 -3.61
N ASN A 227 -8.53 -3.35 -4.50
CA ASN A 227 -9.59 -3.20 -5.48
C ASN A 227 -9.14 -3.91 -6.76
N ARG A 228 -9.98 -4.79 -7.28
CA ARG A 228 -9.81 -5.52 -8.54
C ARG A 228 -10.83 -5.03 -9.52
#